data_AF-A0A1Q4EB27-F1
#
_entry.id   AF-A0A1Q4EB27-F1
#
_cell.length_a   1.000
_cell.length_b   1.000
_cell.length_c   1.000
_cell.angle_alpha   90.00
_cell.angle_beta   90.00
_cell.angle_gamma   90.00
#
_symmetry.space_group_name_H-M   'P 1'
#
loop_
_entity.id
_entity.type
_entity.pdbx_description
1 polymer ?
#
loop_
_entity_poly.entity_id
_entity_poly.type
_entity_poly.pdbx_seq_one_letter_code
_entity_poly.pdbx_strand_id
1 'polypeptide(L)'
;MKNTSLSVFAAAAMLLAPIPAFAFQGAPAETVQARKNQVLIDADGRNLGKVKEVNSAAGYVTFTSNMKLYRVPLSSLSADGAKLKTTLTRAQIGL
;
A
#
# COMPACT_ATOMS: atom_id res chain seq x y z
N MET A 1 16.51 66.67 25.22
CA MET A 1 15.69 66.13 26.33
C MET A 1 14.22 66.40 26.01
N LYS A 2 13.32 65.46 26.39
CA LYS A 2 11.84 65.47 26.28
C LYS A 2 11.26 64.65 25.11
N ASN A 3 11.37 63.33 25.29
CA ASN A 3 10.31 62.31 25.36
C ASN A 3 8.90 62.78 24.96
N THR A 4 8.15 61.98 24.19
CA THR A 4 6.87 61.32 24.62
C THR A 4 6.44 60.30 23.55
N SER A 5 6.13 59.10 24.03
CA SER A 5 5.75 57.87 23.32
C SER A 5 4.36 57.93 22.70
N LEU A 6 4.13 57.20 21.60
CA LEU A 6 2.79 56.67 21.27
C LEU A 6 2.91 55.25 20.70
N SER A 7 2.31 54.31 21.42
CA SER A 7 2.16 52.88 21.09
C SER A 7 1.06 52.68 20.06
N VAL A 8 1.25 51.80 19.06
CA VAL A 8 0.14 51.06 18.42
C VAL A 8 0.58 49.62 18.10
N PHE A 9 -0.18 48.69 18.67
CA PHE A 9 -0.30 47.26 18.36
C PHE A 9 -0.76 47.02 16.91
N ALA A 10 -0.16 46.07 16.20
CA ALA A 10 -0.83 45.22 15.19
C ALA A 10 0.16 44.13 14.74
N ALA A 11 0.08 42.93 15.29
CA ALA A 11 -0.79 41.83 14.85
C ALA A 11 -0.12 40.97 13.77
N ALA A 12 0.08 39.71 14.14
CA ALA A 12 0.74 38.65 13.39
C ALA A 12 0.09 38.37 12.03
N ALA A 13 0.91 38.19 11.00
CA ALA A 13 0.55 37.41 9.82
C ALA A 13 1.43 36.15 9.82
N MET A 14 0.84 35.05 10.27
CA MET A 14 1.43 33.73 10.29
C MET A 14 1.79 33.27 8.87
N LEU A 15 2.97 32.68 8.76
CA LEU A 15 3.52 31.99 7.59
C LEU A 15 2.52 30.95 7.04
N LEU A 16 1.95 31.20 5.85
CA LEU A 16 1.36 30.13 5.05
C LEU A 16 2.47 29.43 4.26
N ALA A 17 3.00 28.34 4.84
CA ALA A 17 3.75 27.37 4.06
C ALA A 17 2.76 26.46 3.32
N PRO A 18 2.83 26.33 1.99
CA PRO A 18 2.04 25.34 1.28
C PRO A 18 2.60 23.95 1.58
N ILE A 19 1.82 23.14 2.30
CA ILE A 19 2.07 21.70 2.42
C ILE A 19 1.65 21.09 1.08
N PRO A 20 2.55 20.45 0.30
CA PRO A 20 2.10 19.67 -0.84
C PRO A 20 1.32 18.46 -0.31
N ALA A 21 0.02 18.46 -0.56
CA ALA A 21 -0.84 17.33 -0.30
C ALA A 21 -0.36 16.14 -1.14
N PHE A 22 0.01 15.05 -0.47
CA PHE A 22 0.24 13.74 -1.09
C PHE A 22 -1.06 13.28 -1.75
N ALA A 23 -1.22 13.57 -3.04
CA ALA A 23 -2.18 12.89 -3.89
C ALA A 23 -1.63 11.49 -4.17
N PHE A 24 -1.88 10.55 -3.25
CA PHE A 24 -1.78 9.13 -3.55
C PHE A 24 -2.94 8.79 -4.49
N GLN A 25 -2.74 9.05 -5.78
CA GLN A 25 -3.62 8.58 -6.83
C GLN A 25 -3.40 7.07 -6.92
N GLY A 26 -4.12 6.34 -6.07
CA GLY A 26 -4.28 4.90 -6.21
C GLY A 26 -4.85 4.65 -7.60
N ALA A 27 -3.98 4.22 -8.52
CA ALA A 27 -4.38 3.75 -9.82
C ALA A 27 -5.53 2.74 -9.62
N PRO A 28 -6.60 2.80 -10.44
CA PRO A 28 -7.65 1.79 -10.36
C PRO A 28 -6.96 0.45 -10.50
N ALA A 29 -7.08 -0.38 -9.45
CA ALA A 29 -6.51 -1.72 -9.46
C ALA A 29 -7.05 -2.41 -10.71
N GLU A 30 -6.19 -2.57 -11.72
CA GLU A 30 -6.46 -3.49 -12.82
C GLU A 30 -6.96 -4.76 -12.15
N THR A 31 -8.12 -5.24 -12.57
CA THR A 31 -8.69 -6.46 -12.02
C THR A 31 -7.73 -7.59 -12.36
N VAL A 32 -6.76 -7.82 -11.48
CA VAL A 32 -5.72 -8.82 -11.68
C VAL A 32 -6.43 -10.16 -11.71
N GLN A 33 -6.46 -10.77 -12.89
CA GLN A 33 -6.96 -12.13 -13.04
C GLN A 33 -5.94 -13.09 -12.44
N ALA A 34 -5.98 -13.24 -11.11
CA ALA A 34 -5.23 -14.27 -10.43
C ALA A 34 -5.69 -15.64 -10.93
N ARG A 35 -4.73 -16.50 -11.32
CA ARG A 35 -5.03 -17.86 -11.79
C ARG A 35 -4.39 -18.89 -10.88
N LYS A 36 -5.04 -20.06 -10.79
CA LYS A 36 -4.47 -21.22 -10.11
C LYS A 36 -3.12 -21.60 -10.73
N ASN A 37 -2.20 -22.08 -9.89
CA ASN A 37 -0.83 -22.44 -10.24
C ASN A 37 0.09 -21.29 -10.70
N GLN A 38 -0.36 -20.03 -10.69
CA GLN A 38 0.55 -18.89 -10.85
C GLN A 38 1.49 -18.77 -9.65
N VAL A 39 2.72 -18.31 -9.91
CA VAL A 39 3.70 -18.03 -8.88
C VAL A 39 3.33 -16.73 -8.19
N LEU A 40 3.32 -16.74 -6.86
CA LEU A 40 3.08 -15.58 -6.03
C LEU A 40 4.41 -15.08 -5.45
N ILE A 41 4.67 -13.80 -5.56
CA ILE A 41 5.85 -13.12 -5.00
C ILE A 41 5.41 -12.04 -4.01
N ASP A 42 6.21 -11.82 -2.98
CA ASP A 42 5.99 -10.77 -1.99
C ASP A 42 6.34 -9.36 -2.52
N ALA A 43 6.10 -8.34 -1.71
CA ALA A 43 6.43 -6.95 -2.05
C ALA A 43 7.92 -6.76 -2.39
N ASP A 44 8.79 -7.51 -1.71
CA ASP A 44 10.25 -7.52 -1.87
C ASP A 44 10.72 -8.36 -3.07
N GLY A 45 9.79 -9.01 -3.80
CA GLY A 45 10.07 -9.88 -4.95
C GLY A 45 10.48 -11.31 -4.60
N ARG A 46 10.38 -11.73 -3.33
CA ARG A 46 10.67 -13.10 -2.91
C ARG A 46 9.52 -14.03 -3.26
N ASN A 47 9.85 -15.25 -3.66
CA ASN A 47 8.85 -16.27 -3.98
C ASN A 47 8.15 -16.78 -2.70
N LEU A 48 6.81 -16.67 -2.68
CA LEU A 48 5.94 -17.16 -1.62
C LEU A 48 5.45 -18.58 -1.89
N GLY A 49 5.35 -18.96 -3.17
CA GLY A 49 4.84 -20.25 -3.61
C GLY A 49 3.94 -20.13 -4.83
N LYS A 50 3.08 -21.14 -5.02
CA LYS A 50 2.07 -21.15 -6.10
C LYS A 50 0.66 -21.00 -5.53
N VAL A 51 -0.17 -20.26 -6.25
CA VAL A 51 -1.60 -20.11 -5.93
C VAL A 51 -2.28 -21.48 -6.00
N LYS A 52 -2.90 -21.90 -4.90
CA LYS A 52 -3.66 -23.14 -4.78
C LYS A 52 -5.12 -22.95 -5.15
N GLU A 53 -5.70 -21.85 -4.70
CA GLU A 53 -7.10 -21.51 -4.92
C GLU A 53 -7.24 -19.99 -5.09
N VAL A 54 -8.20 -19.60 -5.91
CA VAL A 54 -8.63 -18.21 -6.08
C VAL A 54 -10.09 -18.16 -5.66
N ASN A 55 -10.38 -17.45 -4.57
CA ASN A 55 -11.74 -17.22 -4.11
C ASN A 55 -12.12 -15.77 -4.40
N SER A 56 -12.63 -15.55 -5.62
CA SER A 56 -13.05 -14.21 -6.06
C SER A 56 -14.25 -13.68 -5.30
N ALA A 57 -15.13 -14.56 -4.80
CA ALA A 57 -16.31 -14.17 -4.02
C ALA A 57 -15.92 -13.59 -2.65
N ALA A 58 -14.94 -14.20 -1.99
CA ALA A 58 -14.43 -13.75 -0.70
C ALA A 58 -13.22 -12.81 -0.81
N GLY A 59 -12.73 -12.54 -2.02
CA GLY A 59 -11.70 -11.53 -2.27
C GLY A 59 -10.27 -11.95 -1.93
N TYR A 60 -9.91 -13.25 -1.96
CA TYR A 60 -8.56 -13.71 -1.63
C TYR A 60 -8.05 -14.86 -2.50
N VAL A 61 -6.72 -15.01 -2.54
CA VAL A 61 -6.04 -16.22 -3.04
C VAL A 61 -5.43 -16.98 -1.88
N THR A 62 -5.28 -18.29 -2.04
CA THR A 62 -4.57 -19.13 -1.06
C THR A 62 -3.31 -19.71 -1.67
N PHE A 63 -2.29 -19.89 -0.84
CA PHE A 63 -1.08 -20.62 -1.19
C PHE A 63 -0.59 -21.43 0.01
N THR A 64 0.25 -22.42 -0.24
CA THR A 64 0.83 -23.26 0.81
C THR A 64 2.29 -22.92 0.98
N SER A 65 2.72 -22.75 2.23
CA SER A 65 4.13 -22.60 2.60
C SER A 65 4.35 -23.22 3.98
N ASN A 66 5.51 -23.84 4.23
CA ASN A 66 5.80 -24.53 5.50
C ASN A 66 4.65 -25.44 6.00
N MET A 67 4.02 -26.19 5.09
CA MET A 67 2.85 -27.07 5.34
C MET A 67 1.59 -26.36 5.89
N LYS A 68 1.54 -25.02 5.86
CA LYS A 68 0.39 -24.21 6.27
C LYS A 68 -0.23 -23.50 5.08
N LEU A 69 -1.54 -23.25 5.15
CA LEU A 69 -2.26 -22.45 4.17
C LEU A 69 -2.26 -20.98 4.59
N TYR A 70 -1.86 -20.11 3.68
CA TYR A 70 -1.89 -18.66 3.85
C TYR A 70 -2.86 -18.04 2.85
N ARG A 71 -3.40 -16.88 3.21
CA ARG A 71 -4.35 -16.13 2.40
C ARG A 71 -3.77 -14.77 2.07
N VAL A 72 -3.93 -14.34 0.83
CA VAL A 72 -3.54 -13.01 0.36
C VAL A 72 -4.75 -12.34 -0.27
N PRO A 73 -5.11 -11.11 0.14
CA PRO A 73 -6.21 -10.38 -0.47
C PRO A 73 -5.98 -10.15 -1.97
N LEU A 74 -7.02 -10.31 -2.78
CA LEU A 74 -6.96 -10.00 -4.22
C LEU A 74 -6.67 -8.52 -4.46
N SER A 75 -7.15 -7.64 -3.57
CA SER A 75 -6.89 -6.19 -3.63
C SER A 75 -5.42 -5.81 -3.42
N SER A 76 -4.62 -6.69 -2.82
CA SER A 76 -3.19 -6.46 -2.64
C SER A 76 -2.36 -7.03 -3.80
N LEU A 77 -2.99 -7.68 -4.78
CA LEU A 77 -2.29 -8.29 -5.90
C LEU A 77 -2.16 -7.34 -7.08
N SER A 78 -1.04 -7.47 -7.78
CA SER A 78 -0.68 -6.84 -9.04
C SER A 78 -0.13 -7.92 -9.97
N ALA A 79 -0.34 -7.76 -11.28
CA ALA A 79 0.30 -8.63 -12.26
C ALA A 79 1.77 -8.21 -12.42
N ASP A 80 2.68 -9.19 -12.36
CA ASP A 80 4.11 -9.00 -12.63
C ASP A 80 4.55 -10.00 -13.71
N GLY A 81 4.25 -9.67 -14.96
CA GLY A 81 4.41 -10.55 -16.11
C GLY A 81 3.61 -11.84 -15.96
N ALA A 82 4.32 -12.98 -15.87
CA ALA A 82 3.70 -14.30 -15.67
C ALA A 82 3.43 -14.64 -14.19
N LYS A 83 3.78 -13.75 -13.25
CA LYS A 83 3.68 -13.94 -11.80
C LYS A 83 2.65 -12.97 -11.21
N LEU A 84 2.24 -13.25 -9.98
CA LEU A 84 1.44 -12.36 -9.15
C LEU A 84 2.33 -11.75 -8.09
N LYS A 85 2.34 -10.43 -7.99
CA LYS A 85 3.05 -9.70 -6.93
C LYS A 85 2.04 -9.16 -5.92
N THR A 86 2.25 -9.46 -4.65
CA THR A 86 1.47 -8.84 -3.57
C THR A 86 2.18 -7.60 -3.01
N THR A 87 1.42 -6.65 -2.50
CA THR A 87 1.96 -5.52 -1.72
C THR A 87 2.34 -5.90 -0.29
N LEU A 88 2.03 -7.14 0.13
CA LEU A 88 2.37 -7.66 1.45
C LEU A 88 3.76 -8.30 1.48
N THR A 89 4.50 -8.08 2.57
CA THR A 89 5.74 -8.80 2.86
C THR A 89 5.47 -10.16 3.52
N ARG A 90 6.46 -11.06 3.53
CA ARG A 90 6.35 -12.35 4.24
C ARG A 90 5.94 -12.20 5.71
N ALA A 91 6.56 -11.26 6.43
CA ALA A 91 6.26 -11.02 7.83
C ALA A 91 4.79 -10.59 8.04
N GLN A 92 4.23 -9.77 7.14
CA GLN A 92 2.83 -9.35 7.20
C GLN A 92 1.83 -10.48 6.92
N ILE A 93 2.25 -11.49 6.15
CA ILE A 93 1.45 -12.70 5.87
C ILE A 93 1.56 -13.72 7.02
N GLY A 94 2.54 -13.55 7.93
CA GLY A 94 2.83 -14.49 9.02
C GLY A 94 3.79 -15.61 8.62
N LEU A 95 4.67 -15.35 7.65
CA LEU A 95 5.69 -16.25 7.12
C LEU A 95 7.10 -16.00 7.67
#